data_AF-A0A510INP1-F1
#
_entry.id   AF-A0A510INP1-F1
#
_cell.length_a   1.000
_cell.length_b   1.000
_cell.length_c   1.000
_cell.angle_alpha   90.00
_cell.angle_beta   90.00
_cell.angle_gamma   90.00
#
_symmetry.space_group_name_H-M   'P 1'
#
loop_
_entity.id
_entity.type
_entity.pdbx_description
1 polymer ?
#
loop_
_entity_poly.entity_id
_entity_poly.type
_entity_poly.pdbx_seq_one_letter_code
_entity_poly.pdbx_strand_id
1 'polypeptide(L)' 'MSKIIVNESEFIDAINEELQNHPSYEEGMKVFGVPEGGTRLSGYDWSGPDSMLGVLAQVVAEVNKKYELEVS' A
#
# COMPACT_ATOMS: atom_id res chain seq x y z
N MET A 1 -0.45 20.42 6.22
CA MET A 1 -0.49 20.17 4.76
C MET A 1 -1.76 19.39 4.49
N SER A 2 -2.47 19.67 3.40
CA SER A 2 -3.55 18.80 2.94
C SER A 2 -2.95 17.51 2.37
N LYS A 3 -3.61 16.37 2.58
CA LYS A 3 -3.20 15.10 1.99
C LYS A 3 -3.41 15.11 0.48
N ILE A 4 -2.64 14.31 -0.24
CA ILE A 4 -2.81 14.08 -1.68
C ILE A 4 -3.92 13.05 -1.87
N ILE A 5 -4.98 13.42 -2.59
CA ILE A 5 -6.08 12.49 -2.93
C ILE A 5 -5.62 11.60 -4.08
N VAL A 6 -5.77 10.29 -3.92
CA VAL A 6 -5.34 9.27 -4.89
C VAL A 6 -6.41 8.18 -5.01
N ASN A 7 -6.42 7.49 -6.15
CA ASN A 7 -7.25 6.30 -6.34
C ASN A 7 -6.60 5.03 -5.73
N GLU A 8 -7.31 3.90 -5.77
CA GLU A 8 -6.87 2.63 -5.19
C GLU A 8 -5.53 2.13 -5.73
N SER A 9 -5.33 2.23 -7.05
CA SER A 9 -4.09 1.78 -7.71
C SER A 9 -2.92 2.66 -7.29
N GLU A 10 -3.11 3.98 -7.32
CA GLU A 10 -2.11 4.96 -6.91
C GLU A 10 -1.73 4.81 -5.43
N PHE A 11 -2.71 4.47 -4.58
CA PHE A 11 -2.46 4.22 -3.17
C PHE A 11 -1.60 2.97 -2.95
N ILE A 12 -1.86 1.88 -3.70
CA ILE A 12 -1.05 0.66 -3.68
C ILE A 12 0.37 0.94 -4.19
N ASP A 13 0.50 1.74 -5.25
CA ASP A 13 1.81 2.14 -5.78
C ASP A 13 2.61 2.94 -4.75
N ALA A 14 1.98 3.88 -4.04
CA ALA A 14 2.60 4.64 -2.97
C ALA A 14 3.04 3.75 -1.78
N ILE A 15 2.25 2.73 -1.42
CA ILE A 15 2.66 1.74 -0.41
C ILE A 15 3.89 0.97 -0.87
N ASN A 16 3.91 0.50 -2.11
CA ASN A 16 5.04 -0.27 -2.63
C ASN A 16 6.31 0.57 -2.75
N GLU A 17 6.20 1.86 -3.11
CA GLU A 17 7.34 2.78 -3.16
C GLU A 17 7.92 3.01 -1.76
N GLU A 18 7.08 3.32 -0.77
CA GLU A 18 7.55 3.54 0.61
C GLU A 18 8.09 2.24 1.22
N LEU A 19 7.50 1.09 0.89
CA LEU A 19 7.95 -0.22 1.32
C LEU A 19 9.35 -0.56 0.80
N GLN A 20 9.62 -0.32 -0.49
CA GLN A 20 10.95 -0.55 -1.09
C GLN A 20 12.04 0.33 -0.48
N ASN A 21 11.67 1.48 0.07
CA ASN A 21 12.57 2.39 0.76
C ASN A 21 12.76 2.04 2.25
N HIS A 22 11.99 1.10 2.80
CA HIS A 22 12.07 0.73 4.21
C HIS A 22 13.35 -0.10 4.50
N PRO A 23 14.08 0.15 5.61
CA PRO A 23 15.33 -0.57 5.92
C PRO A 23 15.18 -2.10 6.08
N SER A 24 13.98 -2.57 6.38
CA SER A 24 13.64 -4.00 6.53
C SER A 24 13.00 -4.60 5.28
N TYR A 25 13.09 -3.92 4.13
CA TYR A 25 12.61 -4.45 2.87
C TYR A 25 13.41 -5.69 2.45
N GLU A 26 12.70 -6.70 1.98
CA GLU A 26 13.25 -7.92 1.39
C GLU A 26 12.63 -8.15 0.01
N GLU A 27 13.38 -8.75 -0.91
CA GLU A 27 12.87 -9.09 -2.24
C GLU A 27 11.64 -10.01 -2.14
N GLY A 28 10.57 -9.66 -2.84
CA GLY A 28 9.28 -10.36 -2.80
C GLY A 28 8.24 -9.75 -1.85
N MET A 29 8.63 -8.76 -1.04
CA MET A 29 7.72 -7.92 -0.27
C MET A 29 6.94 -6.98 -1.20
N LYS A 30 5.62 -7.14 -1.29
CA LYS A 30 4.79 -6.31 -2.17
C LYS A 30 3.32 -6.31 -1.74
N VAL A 31 2.68 -5.16 -1.91
CA VAL A 31 1.22 -5.02 -1.85
C VAL A 31 0.63 -5.07 -3.26
N PHE A 32 -0.49 -5.76 -3.43
CA PHE A 32 -1.20 -5.85 -4.70
C PHE A 32 -2.70 -5.69 -4.49
N GLY A 33 -3.39 -5.14 -5.49
CA GLY A 33 -4.83 -4.95 -5.45
C GLY A 33 -5.58 -6.28 -5.55
N VAL A 34 -6.65 -6.44 -4.77
CA VAL A 34 -7.57 -7.56 -4.92
C VAL A 34 -8.68 -7.13 -5.88
N PRO A 35 -8.81 -7.75 -7.06
CA PRO A 35 -9.81 -7.33 -8.04
C PRO A 35 -11.22 -7.71 -7.60
N GLU A 36 -12.17 -6.78 -7.73
CA GLU A 36 -13.61 -7.01 -7.53
C GLU A 36 -14.36 -7.16 -8.85
N GLY A 37 -13.80 -7.94 -9.78
CA GLY A 37 -14.33 -8.06 -11.14
C GLY A 37 -14.22 -6.77 -11.96
N GLY A 38 -13.88 -6.89 -13.24
CA GLY A 38 -13.63 -5.70 -14.08
C GLY A 38 -12.39 -4.92 -13.62
N THR A 39 -12.50 -3.59 -13.53
CA THR A 39 -11.37 -2.67 -13.23
C THR A 39 -11.36 -2.12 -11.81
N ARG A 40 -12.30 -2.54 -10.94
CA ARG A 40 -12.38 -2.08 -9.54
C ARG A 40 -11.60 -3.00 -8.62
N LEU A 41 -11.02 -2.45 -7.57
CA LEU A 41 -10.39 -3.22 -6.50
C LEU A 41 -11.34 -3.27 -5.30
N SER A 42 -11.42 -4.42 -4.62
CA SER A 42 -12.13 -4.53 -3.33
C SER A 42 -11.22 -4.20 -2.14
N GLY A 43 -9.95 -3.94 -2.42
CA GLY A 43 -8.91 -3.66 -1.43
C GLY A 43 -7.53 -4.06 -1.94
N TYR A 44 -6.63 -4.34 -1.01
CA TYR A 44 -5.29 -4.82 -1.30
C TYR A 44 -4.93 -6.00 -0.40
N ASP A 45 -3.97 -6.79 -0.86
CA ASP A 45 -3.39 -7.93 -0.16
C ASP A 45 -1.86 -7.88 -0.24
N TRP A 46 -1.20 -8.75 0.49
CA TRP A 46 0.23 -8.71 0.78
C TRP A 46 0.94 -9.99 0.35
N SER A 47 2.14 -9.84 -0.20
CA SER A 47 3.11 -10.90 -0.39
C SER A 47 4.37 -10.57 0.38
N GLY A 48 4.83 -11.47 1.24
CA GLY A 48 6.06 -11.35 2.01
C GLY A 48 6.03 -12.21 3.27
N PRO A 49 7.10 -12.26 4.06
CA PRO A 49 7.14 -13.06 5.28
C PRO A 49 6.11 -12.57 6.32
N ASP A 50 5.39 -13.49 6.97
CA ASP A 50 4.40 -13.14 8.01
C ASP A 50 5.03 -12.35 9.18
N SER A 51 6.30 -12.62 9.49
CA SER A 51 7.07 -11.88 10.49
C SER A 51 7.24 -10.39 10.18
N MET A 52 7.03 -9.99 8.93
CA MET A 52 7.18 -8.61 8.46
C MET A 52 5.84 -7.85 8.34
N LEU A 53 4.72 -8.43 8.78
CA LEU A 53 3.42 -7.73 8.78
C LEU A 53 3.46 -6.41 9.57
N GLY A 54 4.27 -6.34 10.63
CA GLY A 54 4.47 -5.09 11.37
C GLY A 54 5.13 -3.99 10.55
N VAL A 55 6.05 -4.35 9.65
CA VAL A 55 6.70 -3.41 8.72
C VAL A 55 5.67 -2.86 7.74
N LEU A 56 4.83 -3.73 7.16
CA LEU A 56 3.75 -3.31 6.28
C LEU A 56 2.81 -2.32 7.00
N ALA A 57 2.38 -2.62 8.23
CA ALA A 57 1.50 -1.74 9.00
C ALA A 57 2.13 -0.36 9.25
N GLN A 58 3.44 -0.31 9.53
CA GLN A 58 4.17 0.95 9.69
C GLN A 58 4.22 1.74 8.37
N VAL A 59 4.54 1.08 7.26
CA VAL A 59 4.60 1.71 5.93
C VAL A 59 3.23 2.29 5.55
N VAL A 60 2.15 1.52 5.72
CA VAL A 60 0.78 2.00 5.44
C VAL A 60 0.42 3.20 6.32
N ALA A 61 0.88 3.23 7.58
CA ALA A 61 0.67 4.39 8.44
C ALA A 61 1.41 5.64 7.94
N GLU A 62 2.64 5.50 7.43
CA GLU A 62 3.38 6.63 6.84
C GLU A 62 2.72 7.14 5.55
N VAL A 63 2.27 6.24 4.68
CA VAL A 63 1.53 6.59 3.46
C VAL A 63 0.24 7.35 3.82
N ASN A 64 -0.51 6.89 4.81
CA ASN A 64 -1.75 7.56 5.27
C ASN A 64 -1.54 8.97 5.84
N LYS A 65 -0.31 9.36 6.22
CA LYS A 65 -0.01 10.74 6.61
C LYS A 65 0.11 11.66 5.40
N LYS A 66 0.51 11.12 4.24
CA LYS A 66 0.79 11.86 3.00
C LYS A 66 -0.39 11.82 2.02
N TYR A 67 -1.06 10.67 1.94
CA TYR A 67 -2.11 10.37 0.95
C TYR A 67 -3.45 10.08 1.62
N GLU A 68 -4.51 10.33 0.88
CA GLU A 68 -5.90 10.02 1.23
C GLU A 68 -6.54 9.27 0.07
N LEU A 69 -7.12 8.10 0.34
CA LEU A 69 -7.80 7.32 -0.67
C LEU A 69 -9.13 7.99 -1.02
N GLU A 70 -9.35 8.22 -2.31
CA GLU A 70 -10.63 8.67 -2.83
C GLU A 70 -11.67 7.55 -2.66
N VAL A 71 -12.65 7.76 -1.78
CA VAL A 71 -13.78 6.84 -1.60
C VAL A 71 -14.92 7.29 -2.50
N SER A 72 -15.07 6.65 -3.66
CA SER A 72 -16.09 6.95 -4.67
C SER A 72 -17.41 6.20 -4.44
#